data_AF-A0A3A9FWN7-F1
#
_entry.id   AF-A0A3A9FWN7-F1
#
_cell.length_a   1.000
_cell.length_b   1.000
_cell.length_c   1.000
_cell.angle_alpha   90.00
_cell.angle_beta   90.00
_cell.angle_gamma   90.00
#
_symmetry.space_group_name_H-M   'P 1'
#
loop_
_entity.id
_entity.type
_entity.pdbx_description
1 polymer ?
#
loop_
_entity_poly.entity_id
_entity_poly.type
_entity_poly.pdbx_seq_one_letter_code
_entity_poly.pdbx_strand_id
1 'polypeptide(L)'
;MKRKYIKYIILSILLLFIIFLYRSCYPFFGYVEEEVYTSPEGSNTIIVKYDLVCRPDVFKKGFLWDKKIWDYPNSGFMETVHFGVEWVSENEILLTYEDIRNSEYDEEYDIIIP
;
A
#
# COMPACT_ATOMS: atom_id res chain seq x y z
N MET A 1 12.82 7.99 42.30
CA MET A 1 12.45 8.77 41.10
C MET A 1 11.58 9.96 41.49
N LYS A 2 11.98 11.21 41.22
CA LYS A 2 11.16 12.39 41.61
C LYS A 2 9.79 12.31 40.93
N ARG A 3 8.69 12.55 41.68
CA ARG A 3 7.28 12.48 41.23
C ARG A 3 6.99 13.24 39.93
N LYS A 4 7.80 14.26 39.61
CA LYS A 4 7.77 15.00 38.33
C LYS A 4 8.10 14.11 37.12
N TYR A 5 9.11 13.25 37.20
CA TYR A 5 9.50 12.37 36.09
C TYR A 5 8.46 11.29 35.78
N ILE A 6 7.77 10.79 36.82
CA ILE A 6 6.68 9.81 36.65
C ILE A 6 5.53 10.39 35.81
N LYS A 7 5.19 11.67 36.01
CA LYS A 7 4.15 12.34 35.20
C LYS A 7 4.51 12.41 33.72
N TYR A 8 5.77 12.75 33.40
CA TYR A 8 6.24 12.79 32.01
C TYR A 8 6.25 11.41 31.37
N ILE A 9 6.68 10.38 32.09
CA ILE A 9 6.67 8.99 31.60
C ILE A 9 5.23 8.53 31.28
N ILE A 10 4.28 8.79 32.19
CA ILE A 10 2.86 8.45 31.95
C ILE A 10 2.33 9.18 30.73
N LEU A 11 2.65 10.47 30.56
CA LEU A 11 2.22 11.25 29.41
C LEU A 11 2.79 10.69 28.09
N SER A 12 4.07 10.31 28.08
CA SER A 12 4.72 9.70 26.92
C SER A 12 4.12 8.34 26.55
N ILE A 13 3.80 7.51 27.54
CA ILE A 13 3.13 6.21 27.31
C ILE A 13 1.73 6.43 26.73
N LEU A 14 0.97 7.40 27.27
CA LEU A 14 -0.37 7.70 26.79
C LEU A 14 -0.35 8.25 25.36
N LEU A 15 0.63 9.09 25.04
CA LEU A 15 0.85 9.58 23.68
C LEU A 15 1.18 8.44 22.70
N LEU A 16 2.09 7.54 23.09
CA LEU A 16 2.42 6.35 22.28
C LEU A 16 1.18 5.48 22.08
N PHE A 17 0.38 5.27 23.12
CA PHE A 17 -0.84 4.46 23.04
C PHE A 17 -1.87 5.06 22.06
N ILE A 18 -2.07 6.38 22.06
CA ILE A 18 -2.94 7.06 21.09
C ILE A 18 -2.42 6.87 19.65
N ILE A 19 -1.11 6.98 19.42
CA ILE A 19 -0.50 6.76 18.11
C ILE A 19 -0.71 5.30 17.65
N PHE A 20 -0.57 4.32 18.55
CA PHE A 20 -0.82 2.92 18.26
C PHE A 20 -2.29 2.63 17.95
N LEU A 21 -3.23 3.20 18.70
CA LEU A 21 -4.66 3.06 18.42
C LEU A 21 -5.04 3.67 17.06
N TYR A 22 -4.48 4.82 16.71
CA TYR A 22 -4.71 5.45 15.41
C TYR A 22 -4.19 4.57 14.26
N ARG A 23 -3.07 3.86 14.46
CA ARG A 23 -2.56 2.88 13.48
C ARG A 23 -3.48 1.69 13.29
N SER A 24 -4.09 1.16 14.36
CA SER A 24 -5.02 0.03 14.24
C SER A 24 -6.32 0.37 13.51
N CYS A 25 -6.72 1.65 13.47
CA CYS A 25 -7.86 2.12 12.68
C CYS A 25 -7.49 2.52 11.23
N TYR A 26 -6.20 2.62 10.89
CA TYR A 26 -5.75 2.96 9.53
C TYR A 26 -6.20 1.94 8.46
N PRO A 27 -6.17 0.61 8.67
CA PRO A 27 -6.71 -0.35 7.70
C PRO A 27 -8.24 -0.28 7.56
N PHE A 28 -8.94 0.53 8.36
CA PHE A 28 -10.37 0.80 8.15
C PHE A 28 -10.62 1.79 6.98
N PHE A 29 -9.57 2.43 6.46
CA PHE A 29 -9.64 3.30 5.29
C PHE A 29 -9.49 2.49 3.98
N GLY A 30 -10.59 1.86 3.57
CA GLY A 30 -10.88 1.62 2.15
C GLY A 30 -10.29 0.39 1.48
N TYR A 31 -9.11 -0.09 1.89
CA TYR A 31 -8.47 -1.28 1.29
C TYR A 31 -8.87 -2.58 1.99
N VAL A 32 -9.19 -3.60 1.19
CA VAL A 32 -9.66 -4.92 1.65
C VAL A 32 -8.62 -6.00 1.43
N GLU A 33 -7.78 -5.83 0.41
CA GLU A 33 -6.77 -6.80 0.01
C GLU A 33 -5.44 -6.10 -0.29
N GLU A 34 -4.33 -6.80 0.00
CA GLU A 34 -2.97 -6.30 -0.22
C GLU A 34 -2.08 -7.42 -0.77
N GLU A 35 -1.30 -7.09 -1.79
CA GLU A 35 -0.33 -7.98 -2.43
C GLU A 35 1.06 -7.33 -2.38
N VAL A 36 2.06 -8.08 -1.92
CA VAL A 36 3.41 -7.55 -1.66
C VAL A 36 4.39 -8.12 -2.67
N TYR A 37 5.09 -7.23 -3.38
CA TYR A 37 6.09 -7.60 -4.37
C TYR A 37 7.44 -7.00 -4.01
N THR A 38 8.49 -7.83 -4.08
CA THR A 38 9.86 -7.39 -3.82
C THR A 38 10.66 -7.51 -5.12
N SER A 39 11.45 -6.48 -5.40
CA SER A 39 12.37 -6.42 -6.53
C SER A 39 13.33 -7.61 -6.58
N PRO A 40 13.82 -8.00 -7.76
CA PRO A 40 14.77 -9.11 -7.91
C PRO A 40 16.04 -8.96 -7.05
N GLU A 41 16.61 -7.77 -6.93
CA GLU A 41 17.77 -7.53 -6.05
C GLU A 41 17.37 -7.28 -4.59
N GLY A 42 16.08 -7.11 -4.31
CA GLY A 42 15.53 -6.88 -2.98
C GLY A 42 15.72 -5.46 -2.45
N SER A 43 16.06 -4.50 -3.32
CA SER A 43 16.30 -3.10 -2.94
C SER A 43 15.00 -2.33 -2.68
N ASN A 44 13.96 -2.65 -3.43
CA ASN A 44 12.62 -2.06 -3.33
C ASN A 44 11.55 -3.12 -3.06
N THR A 45 10.54 -2.72 -2.28
CA THR A 45 9.32 -3.48 -2.05
C THR A 45 8.12 -2.59 -2.30
N ILE A 46 7.21 -3.03 -3.15
CA ILE A 46 5.92 -2.38 -3.37
C ILE A 46 4.80 -3.21 -2.74
N ILE A 47 3.66 -2.55 -2.55
CA ILE A 47 2.42 -3.15 -2.08
C ILE A 47 1.31 -2.64 -2.99
N VAL A 48 0.63 -3.56 -3.68
CA VAL A 48 -0.59 -3.26 -4.42
C VAL A 48 -1.76 -3.48 -3.47
N LYS A 49 -2.58 -2.45 -3.26
CA LYS A 49 -3.73 -2.51 -2.34
C LYS A 49 -5.02 -2.33 -3.12
N TYR A 50 -6.00 -3.18 -2.88
CA TYR A 50 -7.30 -3.14 -3.54
C TYR A 50 -8.37 -2.62 -2.61
N ASP A 51 -9.15 -1.67 -3.09
CA ASP A 51 -10.28 -1.14 -2.34
C ASP A 51 -11.54 -2.02 -2.42
N LEU A 52 -12.63 -1.58 -1.79
CA LEU A 52 -13.92 -2.29 -1.79
C LEU A 52 -14.53 -2.54 -3.18
N VAL A 53 -14.07 -1.83 -4.21
CA VAL A 53 -14.49 -1.99 -5.62
C VAL A 53 -13.32 -2.45 -6.49
N CYS A 54 -12.36 -3.13 -5.88
CA CYS A 54 -11.20 -3.76 -6.50
C CYS A 54 -10.34 -2.82 -7.36
N ARG A 55 -10.22 -1.55 -7.00
CA ARG A 55 -9.26 -0.62 -7.64
C ARG A 55 -7.86 -0.80 -7.04
N PRO A 56 -6.81 -1.02 -7.87
CA PRO A 56 -5.45 -1.20 -7.38
C PRO A 56 -4.74 0.14 -7.15
N ASP A 57 -4.29 0.44 -5.93
CA ASP A 57 -3.34 1.51 -5.70
C ASP A 57 -1.96 0.95 -5.36
N VAL A 58 -0.90 1.58 -5.86
CA VAL A 58 0.48 1.11 -5.62
C VAL A 58 1.14 1.96 -4.55
N PHE A 59 1.72 1.28 -3.58
CA PHE A 59 2.46 1.86 -2.47
C PHE A 59 3.90 1.37 -2.46
N LYS A 60 4.84 2.27 -2.19
CA LYS A 60 6.20 1.90 -1.78
C LYS A 60 6.20 1.58 -0.29
N LYS A 61 6.68 0.39 0.07
CA LYS A 61 6.81 -0.02 1.46
C LYS A 61 7.82 0.90 2.17
N GLY A 62 7.39 1.53 3.25
CA GLY A 62 8.25 2.39 4.07
C GLY A 62 8.55 1.76 5.42
N PHE A 63 9.47 2.38 6.17
CA PHE A 63 9.85 1.87 7.50
C PHE A 63 8.75 2.05 8.56
N LEU A 64 8.03 3.19 8.50
CA LEU A 64 6.97 3.53 9.46
C LEU A 64 5.58 3.60 8.80
N TRP A 65 5.52 3.95 7.52
CA TRP A 65 4.28 4.13 6.76
C TRP A 65 4.56 3.76 5.32
N ASP A 66 3.63 3.08 4.69
CA ASP A 66 3.66 2.88 3.24
C ASP A 66 3.36 4.22 2.56
N LYS A 67 4.14 4.54 1.52
CA LYS A 67 3.95 5.77 0.75
C LYS A 67 3.20 5.40 -0.52
N LYS A 68 1.99 5.95 -0.73
CA LYS A 68 1.33 5.81 -2.02
C LYS A 68 2.19 6.48 -3.09
N ILE A 69 2.46 5.75 -4.18
CA ILE A 69 3.27 6.22 -5.31
C ILE A 69 2.45 6.32 -6.59
N TRP A 70 1.32 5.61 -6.66
CA TRP A 70 0.43 5.63 -7.81
C TRP A 70 -1.02 5.40 -7.39
N ASP A 71 -1.93 6.09 -8.07
CA ASP A 71 -3.39 5.99 -7.88
C ASP A 71 -4.02 5.48 -9.18
N TYR A 72 -4.94 4.52 -9.06
CA TYR A 72 -5.67 4.01 -10.22
C TYR A 72 -6.57 5.09 -10.84
N PRO A 73 -6.48 5.34 -12.16
CA PRO A 73 -7.21 6.45 -12.78
C PRO A 73 -8.68 6.13 -13.10
N ASN A 74 -9.06 4.86 -13.25
CA ASN A 74 -10.37 4.47 -13.76
C ASN A 74 -11.37 4.08 -12.64
N SER A 75 -12.59 3.72 -13.04
CA SER A 75 -13.61 3.19 -12.14
C SER A 75 -13.27 1.79 -11.64
N GLY A 76 -13.84 1.39 -10.51
CA GLY A 76 -13.61 0.07 -9.95
C GLY A 76 -14.21 -1.07 -10.76
N PHE A 77 -13.68 -2.25 -10.51
CA PHE A 77 -14.11 -3.51 -11.09
C PHE A 77 -15.15 -4.10 -10.15
N MET A 78 -16.39 -4.27 -10.61
CA MET A 78 -17.48 -4.89 -9.82
C MET A 78 -17.29 -6.41 -9.63
N GLU A 79 -16.07 -6.89 -9.78
CA GLU A 79 -15.63 -8.27 -9.61
C GLU A 79 -14.23 -8.29 -8.98
N THR A 80 -13.83 -9.43 -8.44
CA THR A 80 -12.49 -9.62 -7.89
C THR A 80 -11.49 -9.66 -9.03
N VAL A 81 -10.61 -8.65 -9.08
CA VAL A 81 -9.52 -8.55 -10.06
C VAL A 81 -8.18 -8.45 -9.35
N HIS A 82 -7.15 -9.00 -9.98
CA HIS A 82 -5.77 -8.89 -9.53
C HIS A 82 -4.93 -8.42 -10.70
N PHE A 83 -4.10 -7.41 -10.47
CA PHE A 83 -3.17 -6.91 -11.46
C PHE A 83 -1.85 -7.69 -11.37
N GLY A 84 -1.30 -8.05 -12.52
CA GLY A 84 0.06 -8.54 -12.63
C GLY A 84 1.06 -7.45 -12.32
N VAL A 85 2.15 -7.81 -11.65
CA VAL A 85 3.29 -6.91 -11.40
C VAL A 85 4.54 -7.55 -11.97
N GLU A 86 5.17 -6.86 -12.90
CA GLU A 86 6.47 -7.23 -13.45
C GLU A 86 7.51 -6.15 -13.13
N TRP A 87 8.72 -6.55 -12.75
CA TRP A 87 9.82 -5.62 -12.51
C TRP A 87 10.60 -5.40 -13.79
N VAL A 88 10.53 -4.18 -14.35
CA VAL A 88 11.31 -3.77 -15.52
C VAL A 88 12.74 -3.39 -15.09
N SER A 89 12.86 -2.74 -13.94
CA SER A 89 14.13 -2.46 -13.27
C SER A 89 13.92 -2.36 -11.76
N GLU A 90 14.97 -2.17 -10.98
CA GLU A 90 14.85 -2.02 -9.52
C GLU A 90 13.95 -0.84 -9.09
N ASN A 91 13.76 0.18 -9.95
CA ASN A 91 12.95 1.36 -9.66
C ASN A 91 11.75 1.51 -10.60
N GLU A 92 11.41 0.49 -11.37
CA GLU A 92 10.36 0.57 -12.39
C GLU A 92 9.61 -0.75 -12.46
N ILE A 93 8.28 -0.65 -12.41
CA ILE A 93 7.39 -1.79 -12.52
C ILE A 93 6.41 -1.56 -13.66
N LEU A 94 6.03 -2.65 -14.28
CA LEU A 94 4.90 -2.74 -15.18
C LEU A 94 3.74 -3.37 -14.43
N LEU A 95 2.64 -2.62 -14.31
CA LEU A 95 1.41 -3.09 -13.70
C LEU A 95 0.42 -3.42 -14.83
N THR A 96 -0.01 -4.68 -14.92
CA THR A 96 -0.87 -5.16 -16.00
C THR A 96 -2.19 -5.71 -15.47
N TYR A 97 -3.26 -5.52 -16.22
CA TYR A 97 -4.52 -6.23 -16.05
C TYR A 97 -4.88 -6.88 -17.37
N GLU A 98 -5.11 -8.19 -17.35
CA GLU A 98 -5.52 -8.97 -18.51
C GLU A 98 -6.95 -9.48 -18.29
N ASP A 99 -7.90 -9.01 -19.10
CA ASP A 99 -9.28 -9.51 -19.06
C ASP A 99 -9.36 -10.82 -19.88
N ILE A 100 -9.50 -11.92 -19.16
CA ILE A 100 -9.59 -13.29 -19.70
C ILE A 100 -10.71 -13.43 -20.76
N ARG A 101 -11.74 -12.58 -20.72
CA ARG A 101 -12.90 -12.64 -21.61
C ARG A 101 -12.76 -11.71 -22.81
N ASN A 102 -12.09 -10.57 -22.66
CA ASN A 102 -11.96 -9.59 -23.73
C ASN A 102 -10.70 -8.71 -23.58
N SER A 103 -9.71 -8.95 -24.45
CA SER A 103 -8.45 -8.20 -24.48
C SER A 103 -8.59 -6.70 -24.79
N GLU A 104 -9.78 -6.21 -25.16
CA GLU A 104 -10.05 -4.77 -25.31
C GLU A 104 -9.95 -4.00 -23.99
N TYR A 105 -10.15 -4.70 -22.86
CA TYR A 105 -10.08 -4.12 -21.52
C TYR A 105 -8.75 -4.41 -20.82
N ASP A 106 -7.75 -4.88 -21.56
CA ASP A 106 -6.41 -5.04 -21.02
C ASP A 106 -5.84 -3.65 -20.70
N GLU A 107 -5.24 -3.53 -19.51
CA GLU A 107 -4.64 -2.28 -19.04
C GLU A 107 -3.18 -2.48 -18.68
N GLU A 108 -2.35 -1.50 -18.98
CA GLU A 108 -0.90 -1.53 -18.74
C GLU A 108 -0.43 -0.17 -18.25
N TYR A 109 0.34 -0.17 -17.16
CA TYR A 109 0.84 1.04 -16.52
C TYR A 109 2.31 0.91 -16.12
N ASP A 110 3.16 1.74 -16.73
CA ASP A 110 4.54 1.94 -16.29
C ASP A 110 4.58 2.84 -15.05
N ILE A 111 5.13 2.33 -13.94
CA ILE A 111 5.21 3.05 -12.67
C ILE A 111 6.65 3.17 -12.21
N ILE A 112 7.12 4.41 -12.08
CA ILE A 112 8.45 4.75 -11.58
C ILE A 112 8.40 4.87 -10.04
N ILE A 113 9.21 4.08 -9.36
CA ILE A 113 9.36 4.07 -7.91
C ILE A 113 10.38 5.16 -7.50
N PRO A 114 9.97 6.13 -6.66
CA PRO A 114 10.83 7.21 -6.17
C PRO A 114 11.77 6.78 -5.04
#